data_AF-A0A6H1ZKM3-F1
#
_entry.id   AF-A0A6H1ZKM3-F1
#
_cell.length_a   1.000
_cell.length_b   1.000
_cell.length_c   1.000
_cell.angle_alpha   90.00
_cell.angle_beta   90.00
_cell.angle_gamma   90.00
#
_symmetry.space_group_name_H-M   'P 1'
#
loop_
_entity.id
_entity.type
_entity.pdbx_description
1 polymer ?
#
loop_
_entity_poly.entity_id
_entity_poly.type
_entity_poly.pdbx_seq_one_letter_code
_entity_poly.pdbx_strand_id
1 'polypeptide(L)'
;MRRFAVLSAVALLGACGDSGPSNDVPADVEIVEPDAAPKFGESGPEMARREAADRAAGVGSYWVSGDVATEHSSPGGAVVNRVYYRQKLTAYERRDGWVRTTQDGFTPRWTRLSQLTDTQPPEKPAYAGPADYADDRIMPDAIPNPGEDGLTRADIDIIRKGAKMVLQTRPDCAQIELGDKSVSRANTYYVMCSVNGSVENVFFTRAEVEAATVRR
;
A
#
# COMPACT_ATOMS: atom_id res chain seq x y z
N MET A 1 23.56 46.29 36.43
CA MET A 1 24.96 46.66 36.09
C MET A 1 25.92 45.87 36.98
N ARG A 2 26.58 44.82 36.48
CA ARG A 2 27.75 44.22 37.11
C ARG A 2 28.56 43.41 36.09
N ARG A 3 29.72 44.00 35.77
CA ARG A 3 31.05 43.42 35.46
C ARG A 3 31.23 42.60 34.18
N PHE A 4 31.91 43.29 33.25
CA PHE A 4 32.88 42.78 32.29
C PHE A 4 33.89 41.79 32.89
N ALA A 5 34.25 40.76 32.13
CA ALA A 5 35.63 40.30 31.96
C ALA A 5 35.80 39.80 30.51
N VAL A 6 36.86 40.30 29.87
CA VAL A 6 37.32 40.05 28.50
C VAL A 6 38.53 39.11 28.56
N LEU A 7 38.89 38.54 27.41
CA LEU A 7 40.11 37.79 27.02
C LEU A 7 39.84 36.28 26.93
N SER A 8 40.25 35.54 25.90
CA SER A 8 40.93 35.86 24.64
C SER A 8 40.86 34.62 23.74
N ALA A 9 41.10 34.84 22.45
CA ALA A 9 41.05 33.87 21.36
C ALA A 9 41.97 32.65 21.50
N VAL A 10 41.53 31.51 20.97
CA VAL A 10 42.38 30.56 20.23
C VAL A 10 41.64 30.16 18.96
N ALA A 11 42.19 30.58 17.83
CA ALA A 11 41.89 29.99 16.53
C ALA A 11 42.66 28.66 16.42
N LEU A 12 41.96 27.58 16.09
CA LEU A 12 42.56 26.35 15.61
C LEU A 12 41.86 25.96 14.31
N LEU A 13 42.61 26.08 13.22
CA LEU A 13 42.40 25.40 11.96
C LEU A 13 42.50 23.88 12.18
N GLY A 14 41.68 23.12 11.45
CA GLY A 14 41.95 21.73 11.11
C GLY A 14 40.91 20.74 11.59
N ALA A 15 40.03 20.33 10.68
CA ALA A 15 39.85 18.94 10.27
C ALA A 15 38.60 18.82 9.39
N CYS A 16 38.81 18.57 8.10
CA CYS A 16 37.80 17.91 7.28
C CYS A 16 37.61 16.50 7.85
N GLY A 17 36.50 16.28 8.55
CA GLY A 17 36.08 14.97 9.03
C GLY A 17 34.79 14.58 8.32
N ASP A 18 34.94 14.09 7.10
CA ASP A 18 33.89 13.43 6.34
C ASP A 18 33.45 12.18 7.11
N SER A 19 32.41 12.33 7.93
CA SER A 19 31.78 11.24 8.66
C SER A 19 30.53 10.86 7.89
N GLY A 20 30.73 10.14 6.78
CA GLY A 20 29.63 9.40 6.15
C GLY A 20 28.99 8.47 7.19
N PRO A 21 27.68 8.18 7.08
CA PRO A 21 27.04 7.23 7.98
C PRO A 21 27.76 5.89 7.86
N SER A 22 28.36 5.42 8.97
CA SER A 22 28.93 4.08 9.00
C SER A 22 27.79 3.08 8.79
N ASN A 23 27.89 2.33 7.70
CA ASN A 23 27.13 1.08 7.53
C ASN A 23 27.77 0.03 8.43
N ASP A 24 27.72 0.24 9.75
CA ASP A 24 28.01 -0.81 10.72
C ASP A 24 26.80 -1.73 10.76
N VAL A 25 26.75 -2.64 9.79
CA VAL A 25 25.85 -3.78 9.80
C VAL A 25 26.29 -4.66 10.98
N PRO A 26 25.45 -4.88 12.00
CA PRO A 26 25.83 -5.72 13.12
C PRO A 26 26.09 -7.16 12.63
N ALA A 27 27.07 -7.83 13.25
CA ALA A 27 27.65 -9.10 12.79
C ALA A 27 26.69 -10.32 12.88
N ASP A 28 25.43 -10.10 13.22
CA ASP A 28 24.35 -11.08 13.29
C ASP A 28 23.38 -11.00 12.09
N VAL A 29 23.67 -10.18 11.08
CA VAL A 29 22.86 -10.09 9.86
C VAL A 29 23.29 -11.15 8.85
N GLU A 30 22.49 -12.20 8.72
CA GLU A 30 22.59 -13.15 7.62
C GLU A 30 22.01 -12.50 6.36
N ILE A 31 22.88 -11.94 5.51
CA ILE A 31 22.49 -11.46 4.17
C ILE A 31 22.32 -12.69 3.30
N VAL A 32 21.08 -13.17 3.17
CA VAL A 32 20.72 -14.22 2.20
C VAL A 32 20.31 -13.53 0.91
N GLU A 33 21.24 -13.34 -0.01
CA GLU A 33 20.87 -12.91 -1.36
C GLU A 33 20.04 -14.02 -2.02
N PRO A 34 18.86 -13.71 -2.60
CA PRO A 34 18.10 -14.72 -3.34
C PRO A 34 18.96 -15.18 -4.52
N ASP A 35 19.17 -16.49 -4.63
CA ASP A 35 19.89 -17.05 -5.77
C ASP A 35 19.11 -16.68 -7.04
N ALA A 36 19.85 -16.18 -8.05
CA ALA A 36 19.26 -15.59 -9.25
C ALA A 36 18.32 -16.57 -9.99
N ALA A 37 17.52 -16.01 -10.91
CA ALA A 37 16.54 -16.69 -11.77
C ALA A 37 16.91 -18.15 -12.14
N PRO A 38 15.92 -19.05 -12.28
CA PRO A 38 16.14 -20.49 -12.46
C PRO A 38 17.20 -20.76 -13.52
N LYS A 39 18.22 -21.55 -13.14
CA LYS A 39 19.31 -21.89 -14.04
C LYS A 39 18.75 -22.75 -15.17
N PHE A 40 19.14 -22.46 -16.40
CA PHE A 40 18.68 -23.23 -17.56
C PHE A 40 19.02 -24.72 -17.36
N GLY A 41 18.00 -25.59 -17.38
CA GLY A 41 18.14 -27.03 -17.18
C GLY A 41 17.83 -27.54 -15.75
N GLU A 42 17.42 -26.67 -14.83
CA GLU A 42 17.02 -27.07 -13.48
C GLU A 42 15.73 -27.91 -13.49
N SER A 43 15.75 -29.04 -12.78
CA SER A 43 14.60 -29.94 -12.71
C SER A 43 13.51 -29.39 -11.76
N GLY A 44 12.23 -29.75 -11.99
CA GLY A 44 11.13 -29.36 -11.10
C GLY A 44 11.38 -29.63 -9.60
N PRO A 45 11.91 -30.80 -9.20
CA PRO A 45 12.27 -31.09 -7.81
C PRO A 45 13.45 -30.29 -7.25
N GLU A 46 14.30 -29.74 -8.11
CA GLU A 46 15.43 -28.89 -7.73
C GLU A 46 14.97 -27.45 -7.51
N MET A 47 14.13 -26.92 -8.41
CA MET A 47 13.44 -25.65 -8.22
C MET A 47 12.62 -25.63 -6.92
N ALA A 48 11.84 -26.69 -6.66
CA ALA A 48 11.04 -26.77 -5.44
C ALA A 48 11.89 -26.81 -4.15
N ARG A 49 13.09 -27.41 -4.21
CA ARG A 49 14.04 -27.44 -3.08
C ARG A 49 14.68 -26.07 -2.85
N ARG A 50 15.07 -25.37 -3.92
CA ARG A 50 15.57 -23.99 -3.81
C ARG A 50 14.50 -23.06 -3.25
N GLU A 51 13.29 -23.08 -3.80
CA GLU A 51 12.18 -22.28 -3.30
C GLU A 51 11.85 -22.60 -1.83
N ALA A 52 12.01 -23.85 -1.39
CA ALA A 52 11.84 -24.21 0.02
C ALA A 52 12.97 -23.67 0.91
N ALA A 53 14.21 -23.64 0.41
CA ALA A 53 15.36 -23.06 1.12
C ALA A 53 15.24 -21.53 1.21
N ASP A 54 14.88 -20.85 0.12
CA ASP A 54 14.60 -19.42 0.08
C ASP A 54 13.47 -19.07 1.06
N ARG A 55 12.40 -19.89 1.08
CA ARG A 55 11.31 -19.76 2.06
C ARG A 55 11.79 -19.92 3.50
N ALA A 56 12.64 -20.90 3.79
CA ALA A 56 13.20 -21.08 5.12
C ALA A 56 14.04 -19.86 5.55
N ALA A 57 14.78 -19.27 4.61
CA ALA A 57 15.52 -18.02 4.79
C ALA A 57 14.63 -16.76 4.86
N GLY A 58 13.35 -16.87 4.49
CA GLY A 58 12.42 -15.73 4.47
C GLY A 58 12.61 -14.81 3.28
N VAL A 59 13.23 -15.29 2.20
CA VAL A 59 13.40 -14.60 0.93
C VAL A 59 12.52 -15.25 -0.15
N GLY A 60 12.23 -14.52 -1.22
CA GLY A 60 11.34 -14.97 -2.30
C GLY A 60 10.06 -14.13 -2.43
N SER A 61 9.08 -14.68 -3.14
CA SER A 61 7.81 -13.99 -3.41
C SER A 61 6.83 -14.12 -2.26
N TYR A 62 6.28 -13.01 -1.81
CA TYR A 62 5.24 -12.92 -0.80
C TYR A 62 4.05 -12.12 -1.31
N TRP A 63 2.91 -12.31 -0.67
CA TRP A 63 1.68 -11.57 -0.92
C TRP A 63 1.18 -10.95 0.37
N VAL A 64 0.57 -9.77 0.29
CA VAL A 64 -0.09 -9.15 1.43
C VAL A 64 -1.37 -9.91 1.78
N SER A 65 -1.46 -10.45 3.00
CA SER A 65 -2.58 -11.28 3.46
C SER A 65 -3.68 -10.50 4.19
N GLY A 66 -3.32 -9.39 4.84
CA GLY A 66 -4.28 -8.47 5.46
C GLY A 66 -4.83 -7.43 4.48
N ASP A 67 -5.76 -6.60 4.94
CA ASP A 67 -6.25 -5.46 4.15
C ASP A 67 -5.11 -4.51 3.75
N VAL A 68 -4.19 -4.27 4.67
CA VAL A 68 -3.03 -3.40 4.48
C VAL A 68 -1.84 -4.03 5.21
N ALA A 69 -0.68 -4.05 4.56
CA ALA A 69 0.61 -4.13 5.24
C ALA A 69 1.33 -2.78 5.17
N THR A 70 2.14 -2.49 6.18
CA THR A 70 2.88 -1.23 6.29
C THR A 70 4.34 -1.48 5.94
N GLU A 71 4.88 -0.60 5.11
CA GLU A 71 6.30 -0.57 4.79
C GLU A 71 7.00 0.53 5.60
N HIS A 72 8.18 0.22 6.11
CA HIS A 72 8.94 1.05 7.03
C HIS A 72 10.34 1.35 6.47
N SER A 73 10.93 2.47 6.89
CA SER A 73 12.32 2.82 6.54
C SER A 73 13.35 1.87 7.18
N SER A 74 13.03 1.29 8.32
CA SER A 74 13.82 0.30 9.07
C SER A 74 12.88 -0.62 9.86
N PRO A 75 13.35 -1.78 10.36
CA PRO A 75 12.57 -2.62 11.26
C PRO A 75 12.04 -1.83 12.47
N GLY A 76 10.71 -1.74 12.61
CA GLY A 76 10.05 -0.98 13.67
C GLY A 76 10.11 0.55 13.53
N GLY A 77 10.68 1.06 12.44
CA GLY A 77 10.80 2.49 12.16
C GLY A 77 9.49 3.16 11.77
N ALA A 78 9.57 4.39 11.23
CA ALA A 78 8.40 5.10 10.74
C ALA A 78 7.79 4.37 9.52
N VAL A 79 6.45 4.38 9.44
CA VAL A 79 5.72 3.92 8.25
C VAL A 79 5.99 4.93 7.13
N VAL A 80 6.54 4.45 6.02
CA VAL A 80 6.85 5.27 4.83
C VAL A 80 5.96 4.94 3.64
N ASN A 81 5.31 3.77 3.65
CA ASN A 81 4.36 3.39 2.62
C ASN A 81 3.36 2.33 3.13
N ARG A 82 2.32 2.08 2.35
CA ARG A 82 1.34 1.01 2.55
C ARG A 82 1.24 0.18 1.27
N VAL A 83 1.08 -1.12 1.46
CA VAL A 83 0.86 -2.10 0.40
C VAL A 83 -0.40 -2.88 0.74
N TYR A 84 -1.12 -3.31 -0.29
CA TYR A 84 -2.53 -3.70 -0.17
C TYR A 84 -2.74 -5.18 -0.42
N TYR A 85 -3.88 -5.69 0.06
CA TYR A 85 -4.28 -7.08 -0.10
C TYR A 85 -4.00 -7.61 -1.52
N ARG A 86 -3.42 -8.82 -1.61
CA ARG A 86 -2.99 -9.45 -2.88
C ARG A 86 -1.93 -8.67 -3.68
N GLN A 87 -1.27 -7.63 -3.16
CA GLN A 87 -0.06 -7.13 -3.81
C GLN A 87 1.09 -8.09 -3.59
N LYS A 88 1.79 -8.41 -4.67
CA LYS A 88 2.99 -9.24 -4.67
C LYS A 88 4.21 -8.40 -4.31
N LEU A 89 5.05 -8.93 -3.42
CA LEU A 89 6.31 -8.34 -2.98
C LEU A 89 7.43 -9.37 -3.12
N THR A 90 8.62 -8.92 -3.47
CA THR A 90 9.81 -9.76 -3.47
C THR A 90 10.65 -9.43 -2.23
N ALA A 91 10.75 -10.38 -1.30
CA ALA A 91 11.62 -10.28 -0.13
C ALA A 91 13.01 -10.82 -0.47
N TYR A 92 14.05 -10.11 -0.03
CA TYR A 92 15.45 -10.51 -0.28
C TYR A 92 16.34 -10.36 0.95
N GLU A 93 15.79 -9.93 2.09
CA GLU A 93 16.49 -9.84 3.36
C GLU A 93 15.47 -10.08 4.48
N ARG A 94 15.87 -10.76 5.56
CA ARG A 94 15.04 -11.00 6.73
C ARG A 94 15.78 -10.66 8.01
N ARG A 95 15.08 -10.01 8.95
CA ARG A 95 15.60 -9.67 10.27
C ARG A 95 14.48 -9.59 11.30
N ASP A 96 14.55 -10.38 12.38
CA ASP A 96 13.65 -10.25 13.55
C ASP A 96 12.15 -10.20 13.22
N GLY A 97 11.69 -11.03 12.27
CA GLY A 97 10.29 -11.05 11.83
C GLY A 97 9.90 -9.94 10.86
N TRP A 98 10.87 -9.15 10.39
CA TRP A 98 10.77 -8.22 9.29
C TRP A 98 11.42 -8.79 8.04
N VAL A 99 10.88 -8.43 6.89
CA VAL A 99 11.47 -8.71 5.59
C VAL A 99 11.67 -7.42 4.83
N ARG A 100 12.78 -7.31 4.11
CA ARG A 100 13.02 -6.20 3.21
C ARG A 100 12.49 -6.56 1.84
N THR A 101 11.44 -5.86 1.45
CA THR A 101 10.65 -6.11 0.25
C THR A 101 10.90 -5.04 -0.79
N THR A 102 10.85 -5.44 -2.05
CA THR A 102 10.76 -4.53 -3.19
C THR A 102 9.52 -4.86 -4.02
N GLN A 103 8.87 -3.82 -4.53
CA GLN A 103 7.96 -3.90 -5.67
C GLN A 103 8.79 -3.56 -6.92
N ASP A 104 8.48 -4.12 -8.09
CA ASP A 104 9.34 -4.04 -9.29
C ASP A 104 9.85 -2.61 -9.58
N GLY A 105 11.16 -2.37 -9.39
CA GLY A 105 11.82 -1.09 -9.66
C GLY A 105 11.73 -0.02 -8.57
N PHE A 106 11.19 -0.33 -7.39
CA PHE A 106 11.04 0.63 -6.28
C PHE A 106 12.14 0.53 -5.22
N THR A 107 12.30 1.58 -4.42
CA THR A 107 13.21 1.56 -3.26
C THR A 107 12.76 0.48 -2.28
N PRO A 108 13.64 -0.45 -1.90
CA PRO A 108 13.28 -1.48 -0.94
C PRO A 108 12.97 -0.96 0.46
N ARG A 109 12.00 -1.58 1.11
CA ARG A 109 11.49 -1.17 2.43
C ARG A 109 11.21 -2.37 3.33
N TRP A 110 11.03 -2.12 4.62
CA TRP A 110 10.83 -3.18 5.61
C TRP A 110 9.35 -3.42 5.90
N THR A 111 8.89 -4.65 5.76
CA THR A 111 7.52 -5.08 6.02
C THR A 111 7.51 -6.20 7.07
N ARG A 112 6.51 -6.26 7.95
CA ARG A 112 6.40 -7.39 8.89
C ARG A 112 6.03 -8.66 8.15
N LEU A 113 6.80 -9.72 8.37
CA LEU A 113 6.52 -11.05 7.79
C LEU A 113 5.12 -11.56 8.16
N SER A 114 4.64 -11.23 9.36
CA SER A 114 3.30 -11.60 9.83
C SER A 114 2.13 -10.97 9.05
N GLN A 115 2.39 -9.94 8.24
CA GLN A 115 1.40 -9.30 7.37
C GLN A 115 1.41 -9.87 5.95
N LEU A 116 2.29 -10.85 5.72
CA LEU A 116 2.52 -11.47 4.43
C LEU A 116 2.18 -12.95 4.47
N THR A 117 1.98 -13.52 3.29
CA THR A 117 1.77 -14.95 3.06
C THR A 117 2.58 -15.37 1.85
N ASP A 118 3.04 -16.62 1.84
CA ASP A 118 3.77 -17.22 0.72
C ASP A 118 2.84 -17.69 -0.40
N THR A 119 1.55 -17.83 -0.10
CA THR A 119 0.52 -18.27 -1.03
C THR A 119 -0.36 -17.10 -1.41
N GLN A 120 -0.62 -16.91 -2.71
CA GLN A 120 -1.51 -15.84 -3.17
C GLN A 120 -2.88 -15.96 -2.47
N PRO A 121 -3.32 -14.92 -1.75
CA PRO A 121 -4.65 -14.92 -1.14
C PRO A 121 -5.73 -15.07 -2.22
N PRO A 122 -6.83 -15.78 -1.91
CA PRO A 122 -7.96 -15.87 -2.82
C PRO A 122 -8.56 -14.49 -3.08
N GLU A 123 -9.30 -14.35 -4.17
CA GLU A 123 -10.08 -13.13 -4.39
C GLU A 123 -11.07 -12.94 -3.23
N LYS A 124 -11.19 -11.71 -2.73
CA LYS A 124 -12.22 -11.43 -1.73
C LYS A 124 -13.58 -11.56 -2.41
N PRO A 125 -14.58 -12.17 -1.74
CA PRO A 125 -15.94 -12.10 -2.24
C PRO A 125 -16.32 -10.62 -2.33
N ALA A 126 -16.99 -10.25 -3.43
CA ALA A 126 -17.47 -8.90 -3.63
C ALA A 126 -18.25 -8.43 -2.39
N TYR A 127 -17.80 -7.35 -1.76
CA TYR A 127 -18.48 -6.77 -0.63
C TYR A 127 -19.80 -6.17 -1.13
N ALA A 128 -20.89 -6.92 -0.95
CA ALA A 128 -22.22 -6.51 -1.37
C ALA A 128 -22.69 -5.22 -0.65
N GLY A 129 -22.10 -4.91 0.51
CA GLY A 129 -22.56 -3.82 1.37
C GLY A 129 -23.97 -4.05 1.91
N PRO A 130 -24.53 -3.05 2.61
CA PRO A 130 -25.95 -2.96 2.88
C PRO A 130 -26.81 -3.11 1.62
N ALA A 131 -27.90 -3.87 1.70
CA ALA A 131 -28.77 -4.19 0.56
C ALA A 131 -29.37 -2.93 -0.10
N ASP A 132 -29.55 -1.85 0.67
CA ASP A 132 -30.02 -0.58 0.16
C ASP A 132 -28.98 0.15 -0.71
N TYR A 133 -27.74 -0.32 -0.83
CA TYR A 133 -26.75 0.27 -1.75
C TYR A 133 -26.70 -0.42 -3.11
N ALA A 134 -27.42 -1.53 -3.31
CA ALA A 134 -27.48 -2.21 -4.60
C ALA A 134 -28.23 -1.35 -5.64
N ASP A 135 -27.64 -1.21 -6.82
CA ASP A 135 -28.26 -0.64 -8.03
C ASP A 135 -27.62 -1.35 -9.23
N ASP A 136 -28.44 -1.92 -10.12
CA ASP A 136 -27.95 -2.72 -11.26
C ASP A 136 -27.14 -1.90 -12.29
N ARG A 137 -27.21 -0.56 -12.19
CA ARG A 137 -26.39 0.37 -12.97
C ARG A 137 -24.98 0.54 -12.39
N ILE A 138 -24.64 -0.09 -11.28
CA ILE A 138 -23.26 -0.15 -10.78
C ILE A 138 -22.66 -1.48 -11.25
N MET A 139 -21.58 -1.45 -12.04
CA MET A 139 -20.95 -2.69 -12.50
C MET A 139 -20.45 -3.53 -11.32
N PRO A 140 -20.47 -4.88 -11.41
CA PRO A 140 -20.09 -5.76 -10.30
C PRO A 140 -18.72 -5.46 -9.68
N ASP A 141 -17.75 -5.07 -10.53
CA ASP A 141 -16.37 -4.80 -10.14
C ASP A 141 -16.02 -3.29 -10.17
N ALA A 142 -17.02 -2.41 -10.30
CA ALA A 142 -16.77 -0.96 -10.34
C ALA A 142 -16.21 -0.44 -9.02
N ILE A 143 -16.59 -1.04 -7.89
CA ILE A 143 -16.21 -0.55 -6.56
C ILE A 143 -15.35 -1.64 -5.89
N PRO A 144 -14.10 -1.33 -5.50
CA PRO A 144 -13.21 -2.29 -4.87
C PRO A 144 -13.77 -2.87 -3.56
N ASN A 145 -13.21 -3.99 -3.13
CA ASN A 145 -13.48 -4.56 -1.82
C ASN A 145 -12.75 -3.80 -0.71
N PRO A 146 -13.23 -3.87 0.55
CA PRO A 146 -12.47 -3.38 1.68
C PRO A 146 -11.06 -3.99 1.73
N GLY A 147 -10.05 -3.13 1.86
CA GLY A 147 -8.63 -3.47 1.85
C GLY A 147 -7.97 -3.47 0.48
N GLU A 148 -8.74 -3.43 -0.61
CA GLU A 148 -8.19 -3.17 -1.94
C GLU A 148 -7.89 -1.67 -2.07
N ASP A 149 -6.77 -1.35 -2.74
CA ASP A 149 -6.30 0.01 -2.99
C ASP A 149 -6.21 0.93 -1.75
N GLY A 150 -6.13 0.33 -0.56
CA GLY A 150 -6.06 1.04 0.72
C GLY A 150 -7.37 1.60 1.21
N LEU A 151 -8.49 1.19 0.61
CA LEU A 151 -9.82 1.62 1.00
C LEU A 151 -10.29 0.85 2.22
N THR A 152 -10.67 1.58 3.26
CA THR A 152 -11.30 0.96 4.44
C THR A 152 -12.74 0.56 4.12
N ARG A 153 -13.35 -0.30 4.94
CA ARG A 153 -14.79 -0.59 4.82
C ARG A 153 -15.65 0.67 4.84
N ALA A 154 -15.27 1.65 5.65
CA ALA A 154 -15.96 2.94 5.72
C ALA A 154 -15.78 3.77 4.44
N ASP A 155 -14.64 3.68 3.75
CA ASP A 155 -14.45 4.29 2.44
C ASP A 155 -15.35 3.62 1.40
N ILE A 156 -15.38 2.29 1.35
CA ILE A 156 -16.22 1.53 0.42
C ILE A 156 -17.71 1.85 0.61
N ASP A 157 -18.18 1.93 1.86
CA ASP A 157 -19.57 2.30 2.16
C ASP A 157 -19.89 3.73 1.64
N ILE A 158 -18.95 4.68 1.74
CA ILE A 158 -19.15 6.04 1.20
C ILE A 158 -19.16 6.03 -0.34
N ILE A 159 -18.28 5.28 -0.98
CA ILE A 159 -18.24 5.18 -2.45
C ILE A 159 -19.55 4.57 -2.97
N ARG A 160 -20.05 3.48 -2.37
CA ARG A 160 -21.32 2.84 -2.73
C ARG A 160 -22.51 3.79 -2.59
N LYS A 161 -22.61 4.50 -1.45
CA LYS A 161 -23.66 5.52 -1.25
C LYS A 161 -23.54 6.67 -2.25
N GLY A 162 -22.33 7.14 -2.51
CA GLY A 162 -22.07 8.21 -3.47
C GLY A 162 -22.42 7.81 -4.90
N ALA A 163 -22.07 6.59 -5.33
CA ALA A 163 -22.47 6.04 -6.63
C ALA A 163 -23.99 6.05 -6.80
N LYS A 164 -24.73 5.55 -5.79
CA LYS A 164 -26.19 5.58 -5.77
C LYS A 164 -26.73 7.01 -5.78
N MET A 165 -26.15 7.93 -5.01
CA MET A 165 -26.52 9.34 -5.01
C MET A 165 -26.33 9.97 -6.39
N VAL A 166 -25.19 9.75 -7.04
CA VAL A 166 -24.90 10.25 -8.39
C VAL A 166 -25.93 9.73 -9.39
N LEU A 167 -26.22 8.42 -9.38
CA LEU A 167 -27.23 7.81 -10.25
C LEU A 167 -28.66 8.34 -10.02
N GLN A 168 -28.93 8.98 -8.89
CA GLN A 168 -30.22 9.56 -8.54
C GLN A 168 -30.32 11.05 -8.86
N THR A 169 -29.20 11.78 -8.80
CA THR A 169 -29.16 13.23 -9.02
C THR A 169 -28.70 13.59 -10.43
N ARG A 170 -28.02 12.68 -11.13
CA ARG A 170 -27.58 12.82 -12.52
C ARG A 170 -28.35 11.84 -13.42
N PRO A 171 -29.47 12.27 -14.03
CA PRO A 171 -30.28 11.41 -14.89
C PRO A 171 -29.59 11.03 -16.21
N ASP A 172 -28.54 11.77 -16.58
CA ASP A 172 -27.66 11.49 -17.72
C ASP A 172 -26.63 10.39 -17.43
N CYS A 173 -26.50 9.97 -16.16
CA CYS A 173 -25.64 8.88 -15.75
C CYS A 173 -26.29 7.52 -16.00
N ALA A 174 -25.86 6.85 -17.06
CA ALA A 174 -26.40 5.54 -17.44
C ALA A 174 -25.86 4.42 -16.55
N GLN A 175 -24.56 4.45 -16.22
CA GLN A 175 -23.87 3.39 -15.50
C GLN A 175 -22.68 3.94 -14.70
N ILE A 176 -22.34 3.29 -13.58
CA ILE A 176 -21.10 3.50 -12.84
C ILE A 176 -20.12 2.39 -13.19
N GLU A 177 -18.98 2.79 -13.76
CA GLU A 177 -17.95 1.87 -14.28
C GLU A 177 -16.79 1.70 -13.30
N LEU A 178 -16.54 2.70 -12.45
CA LEU A 178 -15.48 2.68 -11.44
C LEU A 178 -15.85 3.59 -10.27
N GLY A 179 -15.39 3.29 -9.06
CA GLY A 179 -15.48 4.14 -7.89
C GLY A 179 -14.28 3.97 -6.96
N ASP A 180 -13.70 5.09 -6.54
CA ASP A 180 -12.48 5.09 -5.72
C ASP A 180 -12.35 6.40 -4.90
N LYS A 181 -11.29 6.50 -4.09
CA LYS A 181 -10.89 7.69 -3.35
C LYS A 181 -9.89 8.50 -4.16
N SER A 182 -10.09 9.81 -4.24
CA SER A 182 -9.19 10.69 -4.98
C SER A 182 -7.84 10.80 -4.26
N VAL A 183 -6.77 10.51 -4.98
CA VAL A 183 -5.39 10.74 -4.51
C VAL A 183 -4.95 12.20 -4.63
N SER A 184 -5.61 12.99 -5.50
CA SER A 184 -5.27 14.39 -5.76
C SER A 184 -6.15 15.38 -4.97
N ARG A 185 -7.27 14.93 -4.41
CA ARG A 185 -8.19 15.76 -3.62
C ARG A 185 -8.42 15.13 -2.25
N ALA A 186 -7.97 15.82 -1.20
CA ALA A 186 -8.14 15.35 0.17
C ALA A 186 -9.62 15.11 0.51
N ASN A 187 -9.91 14.02 1.23
CA ASN A 187 -11.25 13.65 1.71
C ASN A 187 -12.33 13.59 0.60
N THR A 188 -11.91 13.33 -0.63
CA THR A 188 -12.79 13.29 -1.79
C THR A 188 -12.80 11.89 -2.38
N TYR A 189 -13.98 11.45 -2.80
CA TYR A 189 -14.21 10.22 -3.52
C TYR A 189 -14.67 10.56 -4.93
N TYR A 190 -14.60 9.61 -5.84
CA TYR A 190 -15.14 9.78 -7.18
C TYR A 190 -15.75 8.50 -7.70
N VAL A 191 -16.63 8.66 -8.68
CA VAL A 191 -17.11 7.58 -9.54
C VAL A 191 -16.97 7.97 -10.99
N MET A 192 -16.69 7.00 -11.86
CA MET A 192 -16.72 7.12 -13.30
C MET A 192 -18.13 6.80 -13.78
N CYS A 193 -18.79 7.82 -14.31
CA CYS A 193 -20.15 7.76 -14.79
C CYS A 193 -20.16 7.74 -16.32
N SER A 194 -20.84 6.75 -16.89
CA SER A 194 -21.08 6.64 -18.33
C SER A 194 -22.20 7.59 -18.74
N VAL A 195 -21.88 8.61 -19.55
CA VAL A 195 -22.77 9.66 -20.04
C VAL A 195 -22.70 9.69 -21.55
N ASN A 196 -23.78 9.30 -22.24
CA ASN A 196 -23.91 9.37 -23.71
C ASN A 196 -22.69 8.80 -24.49
N GLY A 197 -22.12 7.69 -24.03
CA GLY A 197 -20.96 7.05 -24.67
C GLY A 197 -19.62 7.68 -24.34
N SER A 198 -19.57 8.61 -23.39
CA SER A 198 -18.35 9.15 -22.78
C SER A 198 -18.31 8.82 -21.29
N VAL A 199 -17.13 8.83 -20.69
CA VAL A 199 -16.97 8.58 -19.25
C VAL A 199 -16.52 9.84 -18.53
N GLU A 200 -17.26 10.23 -17.50
CA GLU A 200 -16.98 11.41 -16.70
C GLU A 200 -16.69 11.06 -15.24
N ASN A 201 -15.68 11.71 -14.65
CA ASN A 201 -15.42 11.62 -13.22
C ASN A 201 -16.37 12.53 -12.44
N VAL A 202 -17.17 11.95 -11.56
CA VAL A 202 -18.04 12.69 -10.63
C VAL A 202 -17.44 12.58 -9.24
N PHE A 203 -16.99 13.72 -8.72
CA PHE A 203 -16.37 13.81 -7.39
C PHE A 203 -17.41 14.16 -6.33
N PHE A 204 -17.25 13.60 -5.13
CA PHE A 204 -18.09 13.90 -3.98
C PHE A 204 -17.33 13.66 -2.67
N THR A 205 -17.84 14.25 -1.60
CA THR A 205 -17.32 14.13 -0.24
C THR A 205 -18.29 13.31 0.62
N ARG A 206 -17.79 12.84 1.76
CA ARG A 206 -18.63 12.17 2.78
C ARG A 206 -19.82 13.04 3.20
N ALA A 207 -19.60 14.34 3.41
CA ALA A 207 -20.63 15.26 3.88
C ALA A 207 -21.77 15.43 2.85
N GLU A 208 -21.45 15.48 1.56
CA GLU A 208 -22.45 15.58 0.49
C GLU A 208 -23.32 14.32 0.42
N VAL A 209 -22.70 13.15 0.55
CA VAL A 209 -23.41 11.85 0.58
C VAL A 209 -24.34 11.73 1.79
N GLU A 210 -23.86 12.14 2.96
CA GLU A 210 -24.66 12.15 4.20
C GLU A 210 -25.85 13.13 4.09
N ALA A 211 -25.62 14.33 3.56
CA ALA A 211 -26.67 15.33 3.36
C ALA A 211 -27.76 14.86 2.36
N ALA A 212 -27.38 14.11 1.32
CA ALA A 212 -28.32 13.55 0.35
C ALA A 212 -29.20 12.44 0.93
N THR A 213 -28.70 11.72 1.94
CA THR A 213 -29.44 10.61 2.58
C THR A 213 -30.55 11.11 3.51
N VAL A 214 -30.37 12.27 4.15
CA VAL A 214 -31.35 12.87 5.09
C VAL A 214 -32.58 13.47 4.41
N ARG A 215 -32.49 13.76 3.10
CA ARG A 215 -33.57 14.42 2.34
C ARG A 215 -34.58 13.44 1.71
N ARG A 216 -34.48 12.16 2.03
CA ARG A 216 -35.41 11.09 1.61
C ARG A 216 -36.24 10.64 2.79
#